data_AF-A0A9X1W2P0-F1
#
_entry.id   AF-A0A9X1W2P0-F1
#
_cell.length_a   1.000
_cell.length_b   1.000
_cell.length_c   1.000
_cell.angle_alpha   90.00
_cell.angle_beta   90.00
_cell.angle_gamma   90.00
#
_symmetry.space_group_name_H-M   'P 1'
#
loop_
_entity.id
_entity.type
_entity.pdbx_description
1 polymer ?
#
loop_
_entity_poly.entity_id
_entity_poly.type
_entity_poly.pdbx_seq_one_letter_code
_entity_poly.pdbx_strand_id
1 'polypeptide(L)'
;MIEFDLPARTYHENGAQIATAFREVCDWLKSLGVFSASNRFSTYLKIFDNFESEAPYALQSDENFRNYVVVQGEVTELIRIRKWLDSLDSEDYLNQLKKVTSGKPFASQANADPARDFTFELSIAARFLAAGYPVDVTGMADTIAHVGPYKIYVECKRIQSPSKVLKRIKEAQKQIGVRLSADASSKSRGLVACKISEVLNPALTTPIYSNASRFRHESEKSLKAYIRENEENLKKHTAKKQLGILFENNINGVVYDESSLNPEPKIINCRGATLYCHKLGSEDTNLVHNMAPKLASQGVL
;
A
#
# COMPACT_ATOMS: atom_id res chain seq x y z
N MET A 1 13.21 15.56 -17.67
CA MET A 1 12.25 14.88 -16.79
C MET A 1 12.47 13.39 -17.00
N ILE A 2 12.57 12.58 -15.95
CA ILE A 2 12.59 11.12 -16.09
C ILE A 2 11.46 10.61 -15.20
N GLU A 3 10.28 10.40 -15.79
CA GLU A 3 9.23 9.62 -15.15
C GLU A 3 9.60 8.15 -15.33
N PHE A 4 9.84 7.45 -14.21
CA PHE A 4 9.89 5.99 -14.25
C PHE A 4 8.48 5.50 -13.96
N ASP A 5 7.74 5.23 -15.03
CA ASP A 5 6.49 4.51 -14.94
C ASP A 5 6.78 3.11 -14.41
N LEU A 6 6.43 2.86 -13.16
CA LEU A 6 6.30 1.51 -12.65
C LEU A 6 4.96 1.00 -13.16
N PRO A 7 4.92 0.07 -14.13
CA PRO A 7 3.66 -0.40 -14.67
C PRO A 7 2.83 -0.98 -13.53
N ALA A 8 1.59 -0.51 -13.36
CA ALA A 8 0.73 -1.15 -12.38
C ALA A 8 0.40 -2.56 -12.86
N ARG A 9 0.12 -3.43 -11.90
CA ARG A 9 -0.35 -4.78 -12.19
C ARG A 9 -1.67 -4.96 -11.45
N THR A 10 -2.65 -5.50 -12.15
CA THR A 10 -3.86 -6.01 -11.53
C THR A 10 -3.63 -7.41 -11.04
N TYR A 11 -4.15 -7.71 -9.87
CA TYR A 11 -4.22 -9.06 -9.34
C TYR A 11 -5.67 -9.49 -9.36
N HIS A 12 -5.93 -10.59 -10.06
CA HIS A 12 -7.20 -11.27 -9.98
C HIS A 12 -7.22 -12.01 -8.65
N GLU A 13 -7.82 -11.41 -7.63
CA GLU A 13 -7.93 -12.01 -6.31
C GLU A 13 -9.27 -12.73 -6.21
N ASN A 14 -9.22 -14.06 -6.12
CA ASN A 14 -10.41 -14.85 -5.85
C ASN A 14 -10.80 -14.67 -4.37
N GLY A 15 -12.02 -14.19 -4.11
CA GLY A 15 -12.48 -13.89 -2.75
C GLY A 15 -12.33 -15.05 -1.76
N ALA A 16 -12.56 -16.30 -2.19
CA ALA A 16 -12.39 -17.47 -1.34
C ALA A 16 -10.91 -17.75 -0.99
N GLN A 17 -10.00 -17.47 -1.92
CA GLN A 17 -8.55 -17.56 -1.67
C GLN A 17 -8.09 -16.47 -0.70
N ILE A 18 -8.64 -15.26 -0.81
CA ILE A 18 -8.37 -14.16 0.13
C ILE A 18 -8.87 -14.50 1.54
N ALA A 19 -10.08 -15.05 1.67
CA ALA A 19 -10.60 -15.47 2.98
C ALA A 19 -9.71 -16.54 3.63
N THR A 20 -9.27 -17.53 2.85
CA THR A 20 -8.35 -18.57 3.31
C THR A 20 -7.00 -17.99 3.75
N ALA A 21 -6.36 -17.21 2.89
CA ALA A 21 -5.08 -16.57 3.21
C ALA A 21 -5.18 -15.62 4.42
N PHE A 22 -6.32 -14.97 4.62
CA PHE A 22 -6.56 -14.12 5.78
C PHE A 22 -6.69 -14.89 7.09
N ARG A 23 -7.34 -16.06 7.08
CA ARG A 23 -7.39 -16.94 8.25
C ARG A 23 -5.98 -17.35 8.67
N GLU A 24 -5.12 -17.69 7.71
CA GLU A 24 -3.71 -17.99 7.98
C GLU A 24 -2.92 -16.76 8.51
N VAL A 25 -3.20 -15.55 8.01
CA VAL A 25 -2.64 -14.31 8.59
C VAL A 25 -3.06 -14.16 10.05
N CYS A 26 -4.33 -14.43 10.38
CA CYS A 26 -4.81 -14.34 11.75
C CYS A 26 -4.10 -15.37 12.65
N ASP A 27 -3.85 -16.58 12.16
CA ASP A 27 -3.13 -17.62 12.91
C ASP A 27 -1.65 -17.25 13.12
N TRP A 28 -1.00 -16.65 12.13
CA TRP A 28 0.33 -16.05 12.28
C TRP A 28 0.36 -14.94 13.33
N LEU A 29 -0.63 -14.04 13.32
CA LEU A 29 -0.71 -12.99 14.36
C LEU A 29 -0.96 -13.57 15.76
N LYS A 30 -1.68 -14.69 15.87
CA LYS A 30 -1.88 -15.41 17.14
C LYS A 30 -0.58 -16.04 17.63
N SER A 31 0.19 -16.70 16.77
CA SER A 31 1.46 -17.33 17.16
C SER A 31 2.49 -16.30 17.65
N LEU A 32 2.43 -15.07 17.13
CA LEU A 32 3.23 -13.93 17.57
C LEU A 32 2.69 -13.23 18.83
N GLY A 33 1.53 -13.64 19.37
CA GLY A 33 0.94 -13.02 20.56
C GLY A 33 0.40 -11.61 20.37
N VAL A 34 0.15 -11.18 19.12
CA VAL A 34 -0.34 -9.83 18.78
C VAL A 34 -1.80 -9.80 18.32
N PHE A 35 -2.44 -10.97 18.29
CA PHE A 35 -3.87 -11.11 18.00
C PHE A 35 -4.71 -11.17 19.28
N SER A 36 -5.87 -10.50 19.28
CA SER A 36 -6.84 -10.54 20.38
C SER A 36 -8.27 -10.55 19.83
N ALA A 37 -9.24 -11.04 20.62
CA ALA A 37 -10.65 -11.03 20.22
C ALA A 37 -11.21 -9.61 20.02
N SER A 38 -10.57 -8.59 20.60
CA SER A 38 -10.94 -7.17 20.48
C SER A 38 -10.25 -6.44 19.31
N ASN A 39 -9.31 -7.08 18.61
CA ASN A 39 -8.63 -6.44 17.48
C ASN A 39 -9.58 -6.29 16.28
N ARG A 40 -9.23 -5.39 15.36
CA ARG A 40 -10.03 -5.17 14.14
C ARG A 40 -10.18 -6.41 13.25
N PHE A 41 -9.20 -7.32 13.29
CA PHE A 41 -9.15 -8.49 12.43
C PHE A 41 -10.14 -9.58 12.87
N SER A 42 -10.51 -9.64 14.14
CA SER A 42 -11.59 -10.51 14.63
C SER A 42 -12.94 -10.09 14.03
N THR A 43 -13.18 -8.78 13.88
CA THR A 43 -14.36 -8.25 13.17
C THR A 43 -14.31 -8.60 11.68
N TYR A 44 -13.13 -8.54 11.04
CA TYR A 44 -12.99 -8.87 9.63
C TYR A 44 -13.30 -10.33 9.35
N LEU A 45 -12.86 -11.26 10.22
CA LEU A 45 -13.20 -12.68 10.09
C LEU A 45 -14.72 -12.90 10.08
N LYS A 46 -15.45 -12.25 11.00
CA LYS A 46 -16.92 -12.32 11.03
C LYS A 46 -17.57 -11.79 9.74
N ILE A 47 -17.00 -10.75 9.13
CA ILE A 47 -17.52 -10.19 7.89
C ILE A 47 -17.32 -11.17 6.72
N PHE A 48 -16.17 -11.84 6.65
CA PHE A 48 -15.95 -12.91 5.66
C PHE A 48 -16.89 -14.09 5.89
N ASP A 49 -17.02 -14.57 7.13
CA ASP A 49 -17.89 -15.71 7.46
C ASP A 49 -19.37 -15.40 7.15
N ASN A 50 -19.84 -14.19 7.49
CA ASN A 50 -21.20 -13.75 7.16
C ASN A 50 -21.41 -13.70 5.63
N PHE A 51 -20.47 -13.11 4.89
CA PHE A 51 -20.55 -12.99 3.42
C PHE A 51 -20.52 -14.36 2.72
N GLU A 52 -19.78 -15.34 3.25
CA GLU A 52 -19.74 -16.72 2.72
C GLU A 52 -21.02 -17.53 3.05
N SER A 53 -21.66 -17.24 4.19
CA SER A 53 -22.84 -17.98 4.67
C SER A 53 -24.19 -17.45 4.17
N GLU A 54 -24.28 -16.16 3.83
CA GLU A 54 -25.50 -15.53 3.35
C GLU A 54 -25.68 -15.80 1.84
N ALA A 55 -26.85 -16.32 1.44
CA ALA A 55 -27.17 -16.51 0.03
C ALA A 55 -27.10 -15.17 -0.73
N PRO A 56 -26.65 -15.12 -2.01
CA PRO A 56 -26.32 -13.91 -2.78
C PRO A 56 -27.38 -12.79 -2.83
N TYR A 57 -28.62 -13.08 -2.44
CA TYR A 57 -29.74 -12.14 -2.44
C TYR A 57 -29.87 -11.31 -1.14
N ALA A 58 -29.20 -11.69 -0.04
CA ALA A 58 -29.20 -10.93 1.22
C ALA A 58 -28.14 -9.81 1.27
N LEU A 59 -27.27 -9.72 0.24
CA LEU A 59 -26.16 -8.76 0.14
C LEU A 59 -26.58 -7.28 -0.06
N GLN A 60 -27.86 -6.94 0.06
CA GLN A 60 -28.42 -5.62 -0.30
C GLN A 60 -28.84 -4.72 0.87
N SER A 61 -28.25 -4.86 2.06
CA SER A 61 -27.93 -3.61 2.77
C SER A 61 -26.62 -3.12 2.19
N ASP A 62 -26.67 -1.98 1.48
CA ASP A 62 -25.51 -1.37 0.80
C ASP A 62 -24.28 -1.29 1.72
N GLU A 63 -24.50 -1.13 3.03
CA GLU A 63 -23.46 -1.09 4.05
C GLU A 63 -22.69 -2.43 4.23
N ASN A 64 -23.35 -3.59 4.23
CA ASN A 64 -22.67 -4.88 4.42
C ASN A 64 -21.72 -5.20 3.25
N PHE A 65 -22.19 -4.97 2.02
CA PHE A 65 -21.37 -5.13 0.82
C PHE A 65 -20.20 -4.14 0.80
N ARG A 66 -20.44 -2.87 1.12
CA ARG A 66 -19.37 -1.85 1.25
C ARG A 66 -18.33 -2.25 2.28
N ASN A 67 -18.76 -2.71 3.45
CA ASN A 67 -17.86 -3.17 4.51
C ASN A 67 -17.02 -4.37 4.06
N TYR A 68 -17.62 -5.34 3.37
CA TYR A 68 -16.89 -6.46 2.80
C TYR A 68 -15.82 -6.02 1.80
N VAL A 69 -16.15 -5.11 0.87
CA VAL A 69 -15.18 -4.58 -0.11
C VAL A 69 -14.05 -3.81 0.57
N VAL A 70 -14.34 -2.99 1.60
CA VAL A 70 -13.30 -2.27 2.36
C VAL A 70 -12.38 -3.26 3.08
N VAL A 71 -12.96 -4.24 3.76
CA VAL A 71 -12.22 -5.26 4.52
C VAL A 71 -11.33 -6.08 3.61
N GLN A 72 -11.81 -6.50 2.45
CA GLN A 72 -11.00 -7.18 1.43
C GLN A 72 -9.71 -6.40 1.13
N GLY A 73 -9.80 -5.08 0.94
CA GLY A 73 -8.64 -4.26 0.55
C GLY A 73 -7.58 -4.15 1.65
N GLU A 74 -8.02 -4.06 2.91
CA GLU A 74 -7.12 -4.06 4.06
C GLU A 74 -6.49 -5.43 4.30
N VAL A 75 -7.27 -6.50 4.14
CA VAL A 75 -6.82 -7.88 4.30
C VAL A 75 -5.78 -8.27 3.25
N THR A 76 -5.99 -7.88 1.99
CA THR A 76 -5.01 -8.05 0.91
C THR A 76 -3.67 -7.41 1.26
N GLU A 77 -3.67 -6.25 1.92
CA GLU A 77 -2.44 -5.61 2.37
C GLU A 77 -1.73 -6.43 3.48
N LEU A 78 -2.49 -7.02 4.41
CA LEU A 78 -1.92 -7.88 5.47
C LEU A 78 -1.38 -9.21 4.94
N ILE A 79 -2.07 -9.84 3.99
CA ILE A 79 -1.58 -11.06 3.31
C ILE A 79 -0.21 -10.78 2.69
N ARG A 80 -0.06 -9.60 2.04
CA ARG A 80 1.22 -9.17 1.47
C ARG A 80 2.30 -8.99 2.53
N ILE A 81 1.95 -8.36 3.64
CA ILE A 81 2.87 -8.11 4.75
C ILE A 81 3.39 -9.45 5.27
N ARG A 82 2.50 -10.38 5.63
CA ARG A 82 2.90 -11.72 6.09
C ARG A 82 3.80 -12.42 5.08
N LYS A 83 3.42 -12.47 3.80
CA LYS A 83 4.16 -13.17 2.74
C LYS A 83 5.64 -12.83 2.68
N TRP A 84 6.00 -11.58 3.02
CA TRP A 84 7.39 -11.11 2.94
C TRP A 84 8.06 -10.93 4.30
N LEU A 85 7.32 -10.52 5.34
CA LEU A 85 7.90 -10.36 6.68
C LEU A 85 8.19 -11.70 7.35
N ASP A 86 7.54 -12.79 6.97
CA ASP A 86 7.83 -14.12 7.51
C ASP A 86 9.25 -14.62 7.19
N SER A 87 9.98 -13.91 6.31
CA SER A 87 11.40 -14.12 6.04
C SER A 87 12.36 -13.40 6.99
N LEU A 88 11.85 -12.53 7.87
CA LEU A 88 12.63 -11.79 8.87
C LEU A 88 12.45 -12.42 10.26
N ASP A 89 13.36 -12.10 11.18
CA ASP A 89 13.14 -12.40 12.59
C ASP A 89 11.93 -11.60 13.10
N SER A 90 11.01 -12.28 13.78
CA SER A 90 9.82 -11.67 14.34
C SER A 90 10.12 -10.54 15.32
N GLU A 91 11.24 -10.60 16.02
CA GLU A 91 11.64 -9.54 16.96
C GLU A 91 11.81 -8.18 16.26
N ASP A 92 12.20 -8.18 14.97
CA ASP A 92 12.45 -6.98 14.19
C ASP A 92 11.17 -6.20 13.85
N TYR A 93 10.00 -6.85 13.84
CA TYR A 93 8.73 -6.22 13.41
C TYR A 93 7.57 -6.39 14.40
N LEU A 94 7.79 -7.07 15.53
CA LEU A 94 6.73 -7.38 16.49
C LEU A 94 6.05 -6.12 17.05
N ASN A 95 6.83 -5.07 17.33
CA ASN A 95 6.29 -3.82 17.87
C ASN A 95 5.42 -3.07 16.85
N GLN A 96 5.76 -3.15 15.57
CA GLN A 96 5.03 -2.57 14.46
C GLN A 96 3.73 -3.34 14.25
N LEU A 97 3.77 -4.68 14.32
CA LEU A 97 2.56 -5.51 14.24
C LEU A 97 1.58 -5.24 15.38
N LYS A 98 2.06 -5.04 16.62
CA LYS A 98 1.19 -4.62 17.74
C LYS A 98 0.43 -3.32 17.43
N LYS A 99 1.07 -2.36 16.75
CA LYS A 99 0.41 -1.12 16.35
C LYS A 99 -0.58 -1.36 15.21
N VAL A 100 -0.24 -2.22 14.24
CA VAL A 100 -1.13 -2.62 13.14
C VAL A 100 -2.40 -3.31 13.63
N THR A 101 -2.34 -4.12 14.70
CA THR A 101 -3.50 -4.83 15.25
C THR A 101 -4.36 -3.97 16.18
N SER A 102 -3.83 -2.87 16.72
CA SER A 102 -4.50 -1.99 17.70
C SER A 102 -5.63 -1.10 17.14
N GLY A 103 -5.82 -1.07 15.82
CA GLY A 103 -6.78 -0.20 15.14
C GLY A 103 -8.24 -0.61 15.33
N LYS A 104 -9.16 0.30 15.00
CA LYS A 104 -10.60 0.02 14.96
C LYS A 104 -10.99 -0.62 13.61
N PRO A 105 -11.98 -1.54 13.58
CA PRO A 105 -12.42 -2.20 12.34
C PRO A 105 -12.74 -1.22 11.22
N PHE A 106 -13.49 -0.17 11.53
CA PHE A 106 -13.88 0.85 10.58
C PHE A 106 -13.44 2.23 11.07
N ALA A 107 -12.99 3.05 10.14
CA ALA A 107 -12.66 4.44 10.44
C ALA A 107 -13.96 5.20 10.73
N SER A 108 -14.16 5.66 11.98
CA SER A 108 -15.12 6.71 12.24
C SER A 108 -14.66 7.98 11.50
N GLN A 109 -15.55 8.67 10.79
CA GLN A 109 -15.25 9.82 9.91
C GLN A 109 -14.40 10.96 10.52
N ALA A 110 -14.09 10.94 11.83
CA ALA A 110 -13.41 12.01 12.54
C ALA A 110 -12.09 11.67 13.25
N ASN A 111 -11.61 10.41 13.26
CA ASN A 111 -10.44 10.04 14.08
C ASN A 111 -9.22 9.64 13.24
N ALA A 112 -8.04 10.12 13.65
CA ALA A 112 -6.78 9.57 13.21
C ALA A 112 -6.72 8.09 13.54
N ASP A 113 -6.32 7.25 12.57
CA ASP A 113 -6.11 5.83 12.78
C ASP A 113 -4.65 5.46 12.48
N PRO A 114 -3.78 5.54 13.49
CA PRO A 114 -2.37 5.19 13.35
C PRO A 114 -2.14 3.76 12.88
N ALA A 115 -3.05 2.81 13.19
CA ALA A 115 -2.85 1.41 12.83
C ALA A 115 -2.78 1.20 11.32
N ARG A 116 -3.59 1.93 10.54
CA ARG A 116 -3.56 1.93 9.07
C ARG A 116 -2.32 2.63 8.51
N ASP A 117 -1.74 3.58 9.25
CA ASP A 117 -0.48 4.22 8.88
C ASP A 117 0.67 3.21 9.04
N PHE A 118 0.76 2.52 10.18
CA PHE A 118 1.73 1.43 10.39
C PHE A 118 1.53 0.24 9.43
N THR A 119 0.28 -0.02 9.01
CA THR A 119 -0.01 -1.04 7.99
C THR A 119 0.65 -0.64 6.66
N PHE A 120 0.55 0.64 6.29
CA PHE A 120 1.17 1.14 5.07
C PHE A 120 2.72 1.10 5.17
N GLU A 121 3.30 1.41 6.33
CA GLU A 121 4.75 1.31 6.55
C GLU A 121 5.26 -0.13 6.31
N LEU A 122 4.64 -1.13 6.96
CA LEU A 122 5.01 -2.54 6.76
C LEU A 122 4.74 -3.02 5.33
N SER A 123 3.71 -2.49 4.66
CA SER A 123 3.39 -2.76 3.25
C SER A 123 4.47 -2.25 2.29
N ILE A 124 5.14 -1.15 2.62
CA ILE A 124 6.31 -0.65 1.89
C ILE A 124 7.54 -1.50 2.20
N ALA A 125 7.78 -1.88 3.46
CA ALA A 125 8.86 -2.80 3.82
C ALA A 125 8.75 -4.14 3.07
N ALA A 126 7.55 -4.74 3.06
CA ALA A 126 7.24 -5.95 2.29
C ALA A 126 7.53 -5.77 0.80
N ARG A 127 7.27 -4.58 0.24
CA ARG A 127 7.57 -4.28 -1.18
C ARG A 127 9.07 -4.30 -1.48
N PHE A 128 9.90 -3.82 -0.57
CA PHE A 128 11.35 -3.87 -0.73
C PHE A 128 11.90 -5.30 -0.57
N LEU A 129 11.42 -6.05 0.42
CA LEU A 129 11.77 -7.47 0.60
C LEU A 129 11.45 -8.30 -0.64
N ALA A 130 10.24 -8.12 -1.18
CA ALA A 130 9.78 -8.75 -2.40
C ALA A 130 10.62 -8.40 -3.64
N ALA A 131 11.26 -7.22 -3.64
CA ALA A 131 12.19 -6.80 -4.68
C ALA A 131 13.60 -7.37 -4.49
N GLY A 132 13.82 -8.17 -3.44
CA GLY A 132 15.11 -8.76 -3.07
C GLY A 132 16.02 -7.79 -2.29
N TYR A 133 15.45 -6.77 -1.66
CA TYR A 133 16.19 -5.80 -0.86
C TYR A 133 15.97 -6.04 0.63
N PRO A 134 17.04 -6.30 1.42
CA PRO A 134 16.94 -6.35 2.86
C PRO A 134 16.38 -5.06 3.42
N VAL A 135 15.56 -5.18 4.47
CA VAL A 135 14.96 -4.02 5.16
C VAL A 135 15.20 -4.10 6.66
N ASP A 136 15.29 -2.93 7.27
CA ASP A 136 15.18 -2.72 8.70
C ASP A 136 13.94 -1.87 8.96
N VAL A 137 13.03 -2.39 9.80
CA VAL A 137 11.79 -1.73 10.22
C VAL A 137 11.82 -1.33 11.70
N THR A 138 12.90 -1.62 12.43
CA THR A 138 13.14 -1.25 13.83
C THR A 138 13.68 0.17 14.00
N GLY A 139 14.22 0.74 12.90
CA GLY A 139 15.04 1.93 12.93
C GLY A 139 14.31 3.29 13.04
N MET A 140 15.09 4.35 12.82
CA MET A 140 14.66 5.76 12.94
C MET A 140 13.71 6.23 11.83
N ALA A 141 13.62 5.49 10.72
CA ALA A 141 12.71 5.75 9.60
C ALA A 141 11.58 4.74 9.60
N ASP A 142 10.51 5.05 8.88
CA ASP A 142 9.39 4.12 8.74
C ASP A 142 9.85 2.80 8.07
N THR A 143 10.82 2.88 7.15
CA THR A 143 11.55 1.72 6.61
C THR A 143 12.95 2.14 6.17
N ILE A 144 13.95 1.30 6.41
CA ILE A 144 15.30 1.43 5.84
C ILE A 144 15.52 0.26 4.90
N ALA A 145 15.81 0.51 3.62
CA ALA A 145 16.08 -0.53 2.63
C ALA A 145 17.54 -0.50 2.15
N HIS A 146 18.10 -1.68 1.87
CA HIS A 146 19.47 -1.84 1.39
C HIS A 146 19.49 -2.25 -0.08
N VAL A 147 19.98 -1.35 -0.94
CA VAL A 147 20.03 -1.53 -2.40
C VAL A 147 21.47 -1.48 -2.86
N GLY A 148 22.13 -2.65 -2.91
CA GLY A 148 23.58 -2.71 -3.17
C GLY A 148 24.35 -1.92 -2.11
N PRO A 149 25.22 -0.96 -2.48
CA PRO A 149 25.95 -0.14 -1.51
C PRO A 149 25.09 0.98 -0.89
N TYR A 150 23.84 1.17 -1.32
CA TYR A 150 23.02 2.29 -0.90
C TYR A 150 22.10 1.91 0.26
N LYS A 151 21.98 2.85 1.22
CA LYS A 151 21.00 2.82 2.30
C LYS A 151 19.88 3.80 1.96
N ILE A 152 18.67 3.31 1.82
CA ILE A 152 17.50 4.10 1.43
C ILE A 152 16.61 4.29 2.65
N TYR A 153 16.53 5.53 3.14
CA TYR A 153 15.58 5.94 4.17
C TYR A 153 14.23 6.22 3.53
N VAL A 154 13.20 5.48 3.91
CA VAL A 154 11.86 5.61 3.36
C VAL A 154 10.92 6.20 4.40
N GLU A 155 10.28 7.31 4.05
CA GLU A 155 9.23 7.93 4.86
C GLU A 155 7.86 7.73 4.21
N CYS A 156 6.98 7.07 4.94
CA CYS A 156 5.64 6.72 4.51
C CYS A 156 4.65 7.79 4.95
N LYS A 157 3.72 8.14 4.07
CA LYS A 157 2.56 8.98 4.36
C LYS A 157 1.33 8.39 3.71
N ARG A 158 0.39 7.91 4.54
CA ARG A 158 -0.98 7.64 4.10
C ARG A 158 -1.77 8.95 4.14
N ILE A 159 -2.32 9.35 3.00
CA ILE A 159 -2.92 10.68 2.83
C ILE A 159 -4.35 10.50 2.37
N GLN A 160 -5.28 10.96 3.19
CA GLN A 160 -6.71 10.77 2.94
C GLN A 160 -7.42 12.00 2.37
N SER A 161 -6.72 13.12 2.24
CA SER A 161 -7.31 14.39 1.84
C SER A 161 -6.43 15.08 0.79
N PRO A 162 -6.98 15.47 -0.37
CA PRO A 162 -6.22 16.14 -1.42
C PRO A 162 -5.46 17.37 -0.92
N SER A 163 -6.09 18.17 -0.04
CA SER A 163 -5.49 19.40 0.51
C SER A 163 -4.29 19.14 1.44
N LYS A 164 -4.11 17.91 1.93
CA LYS A 164 -3.00 17.55 2.82
C LYS A 164 -1.79 16.97 2.08
N VAL A 165 -1.90 16.65 0.79
CA VAL A 165 -0.85 15.92 0.07
C VAL A 165 0.50 16.63 0.10
N LEU A 166 0.55 17.88 -0.36
CA LEU A 166 1.80 18.66 -0.40
C LEU A 166 2.38 18.88 1.01
N LYS A 167 1.52 19.12 2.00
CA LYS A 167 1.93 19.29 3.40
C LYS A 167 2.62 18.03 3.93
N ARG A 168 2.02 16.85 3.72
CA ARG A 168 2.56 15.56 4.20
C ARG A 168 3.85 15.16 3.48
N ILE A 169 3.96 15.44 2.17
CA ILE A 169 5.20 15.24 1.42
C ILE A 169 6.31 16.14 1.98
N LYS A 170 6.02 17.41 2.26
CA LYS A 170 6.99 18.35 2.86
C LYS A 170 7.45 17.89 4.25
N GLU A 171 6.55 17.33 5.05
CA GLU A 171 6.89 16.73 6.35
C GLU A 171 7.85 15.54 6.16
N ALA A 172 7.52 14.59 5.28
CA ALA A 172 8.38 13.45 4.95
C ALA A 172 9.78 13.89 4.47
N GLN A 173 9.84 14.90 3.60
CA GLN A 173 11.09 15.47 3.10
C GLN A 173 11.97 16.02 4.24
N LYS A 174 11.38 16.73 5.21
CA LYS A 174 12.12 17.24 6.37
C LYS A 174 12.67 16.09 7.22
N GLN A 175 11.85 15.06 7.45
CA GLN A 175 12.24 13.87 8.20
C GLN A 175 13.41 13.15 7.49
N ILE A 176 13.35 12.96 6.17
CA ILE A 176 14.45 12.44 5.35
C ILE A 176 15.72 13.29 5.51
N GLY A 177 15.60 14.62 5.44
CA GLY A 177 16.73 15.54 5.59
C GLY A 177 17.47 15.34 6.91
N VAL A 178 16.74 15.23 8.02
CA VAL A 178 17.31 14.95 9.35
C VAL A 178 18.10 13.64 9.35
N ARG A 179 17.54 12.57 8.77
CA ARG A 179 18.21 11.25 8.74
C ARG A 179 19.45 11.23 7.87
N LEU A 180 19.39 11.86 6.69
CA LEU A 180 20.54 11.95 5.79
C LEU A 180 21.67 12.80 6.38
N SER A 181 21.33 13.85 7.14
CA SER A 181 22.30 14.65 7.88
C SER A 181 22.94 13.87 9.02
N ALA A 182 22.16 13.09 9.78
CA ALA A 182 22.65 12.28 10.89
C ALA A 182 23.56 11.13 10.43
N ASP A 183 23.22 10.46 9.33
CA ASP A 183 23.99 9.33 8.81
C ASP A 183 25.26 9.77 8.05
N ALA A 184 25.26 10.99 7.49
CA ALA A 184 26.38 11.64 6.79
C ALA A 184 27.03 10.87 5.63
N SER A 185 26.57 9.66 5.30
CA SER A 185 27.13 8.82 4.24
C SER A 185 26.86 9.37 2.84
N SER A 186 27.84 9.24 1.95
CA SER A 186 27.70 9.53 0.52
C SER A 186 26.78 8.54 -0.20
N LYS A 187 26.50 7.37 0.40
CA LYS A 187 25.65 6.31 -0.16
C LYS A 187 24.25 6.25 0.43
N SER A 188 23.91 7.20 1.29
CA SER A 188 22.56 7.29 1.84
C SER A 188 21.66 8.15 0.99
N ARG A 189 20.43 7.70 0.80
CA ARG A 189 19.40 8.33 -0.02
C ARG A 189 18.05 8.30 0.68
N GLY A 190 17.18 9.22 0.30
CA GLY A 190 15.81 9.30 0.81
C GLY A 190 14.78 8.93 -0.24
N LEU A 191 13.67 8.33 0.17
CA LEU A 191 12.50 8.08 -0.65
C LEU A 191 11.24 8.44 0.14
N VAL A 192 10.34 9.21 -0.46
CA VAL A 192 9.01 9.42 0.13
C VAL A 192 8.06 8.38 -0.46
N ALA A 193 7.33 7.63 0.36
CA ALA A 193 6.26 6.74 -0.08
C ALA A 193 4.90 7.34 0.31
N CYS A 194 3.99 7.50 -0.64
CA CYS A 194 2.70 8.16 -0.44
C CYS A 194 1.57 7.26 -0.91
N LYS A 195 0.71 6.82 0.01
CA LYS A 195 -0.57 6.18 -0.33
C LYS A 195 -1.63 7.25 -0.48
N ILE A 196 -2.21 7.34 -1.68
CA ILE A 196 -3.16 8.39 -2.05
C ILE A 196 -4.51 7.84 -2.53
N SER A 197 -4.86 6.61 -2.15
CA SER A 197 -6.09 5.96 -2.58
C SER A 197 -7.35 6.75 -2.25
N GLU A 198 -7.46 7.28 -1.04
CA GLU A 198 -8.60 8.10 -0.65
C GLU A 198 -8.53 9.53 -1.23
N VAL A 199 -7.38 9.97 -1.77
CA VAL A 199 -7.29 11.21 -2.56
C VAL A 199 -7.87 10.99 -3.96
N LEU A 200 -7.60 9.83 -4.56
CA LEU A 200 -8.10 9.46 -5.89
C LEU A 200 -9.56 9.00 -5.86
N ASN A 201 -10.01 8.45 -4.73
CA ASN A 201 -11.38 8.00 -4.50
C ASN A 201 -11.92 8.51 -3.14
N PRO A 202 -12.20 9.82 -3.01
CA PRO A 202 -12.61 10.43 -1.74
C PRO A 202 -13.98 9.99 -1.25
N ALA A 203 -14.86 9.58 -2.17
CA ALA A 203 -16.18 9.05 -1.84
C ALA A 203 -16.14 7.58 -1.39
N LEU A 204 -14.96 6.93 -1.43
CA LEU A 204 -14.77 5.51 -1.11
C LEU A 204 -15.76 4.61 -1.87
N THR A 205 -16.08 4.97 -3.12
CA THR A 205 -16.99 4.19 -3.94
C THR A 205 -16.32 2.92 -4.40
N THR A 206 -17.10 1.86 -4.61
CA THR A 206 -16.63 0.65 -5.27
C THR A 206 -16.86 0.80 -6.77
N PRO A 207 -15.84 1.09 -7.59
CA PRO A 207 -16.03 1.25 -9.01
C PRO A 207 -16.39 -0.08 -9.67
N ILE A 208 -17.20 0.00 -10.73
CA ILE A 208 -17.66 -1.14 -11.50
C ILE A 208 -17.12 -1.03 -12.92
N TYR A 209 -16.53 -2.10 -13.45
CA TYR A 209 -15.96 -2.15 -14.79
C TYR A 209 -16.34 -3.41 -15.58
N SER A 210 -16.27 -3.33 -16.90
CA SER A 210 -16.58 -4.43 -17.82
C SER A 210 -15.48 -5.50 -17.94
N ASN A 211 -14.31 -5.28 -17.34
CA ASN A 211 -13.25 -6.28 -17.17
C ASN A 211 -12.10 -5.70 -16.32
N ALA A 212 -11.23 -6.60 -15.85
CA ALA A 212 -10.05 -6.26 -15.05
C ALA A 212 -9.04 -5.35 -15.80
N SER A 213 -8.87 -5.54 -17.11
CA SER A 213 -7.93 -4.74 -17.91
C SER A 213 -8.34 -3.27 -17.97
N ARG A 214 -9.65 -2.99 -18.14
CA ARG A 214 -10.20 -1.64 -18.10
C ARG A 214 -10.08 -1.01 -16.71
N PHE A 215 -10.40 -1.77 -15.66
CA PHE A 215 -10.22 -1.31 -14.29
C PHE A 215 -8.76 -0.91 -14.01
N ARG A 216 -7.80 -1.77 -14.41
CA ARG A 216 -6.37 -1.45 -14.32
C ARG A 216 -6.03 -0.14 -15.02
N HIS A 217 -6.45 -0.02 -16.27
CA HIS A 217 -6.11 1.13 -17.12
C HIS A 217 -6.62 2.43 -16.51
N GLU A 218 -7.87 2.47 -16.06
CA GLU A 218 -8.43 3.67 -15.44
C GLU A 218 -7.76 3.99 -14.09
N SER A 219 -7.46 2.98 -13.26
CA SER A 219 -6.71 3.18 -12.01
C SER A 219 -5.31 3.76 -12.26
N GLU A 220 -4.57 3.23 -13.23
CA GLU A 220 -3.25 3.75 -13.63
C GLU A 220 -3.35 5.18 -14.15
N LYS A 221 -4.33 5.43 -15.03
CA LYS A 221 -4.57 6.73 -15.63
C LYS A 221 -4.89 7.78 -14.57
N SER A 222 -5.75 7.47 -13.59
CA SER A 222 -6.07 8.37 -12.47
C SER A 222 -4.83 8.70 -11.64
N LEU A 223 -4.01 7.71 -11.31
CA LEU A 223 -2.76 7.92 -10.55
C LEU A 223 -1.79 8.83 -11.31
N LYS A 224 -1.55 8.56 -12.61
CA LYS A 224 -0.65 9.35 -13.45
C LYS A 224 -1.19 10.77 -13.70
N ALA A 225 -2.50 10.91 -13.93
CA ALA A 225 -3.14 12.20 -14.09
C ALA A 225 -2.93 13.07 -12.84
N TYR A 226 -3.17 12.51 -11.65
CA TYR A 226 -2.93 13.23 -10.39
C TYR A 226 -1.48 13.74 -10.27
N ILE A 227 -0.49 12.91 -10.61
CA ILE A 227 0.93 13.30 -10.55
C ILE A 227 1.22 14.43 -11.54
N ARG A 228 0.74 14.34 -12.78
CA ARG A 228 0.93 15.37 -13.82
C ARG A 228 0.28 16.69 -13.46
N GLU A 229 -0.96 16.65 -12.97
CA GLU A 229 -1.70 17.86 -12.55
C GLU A 229 -1.02 18.59 -11.39
N ASN A 230 -0.26 17.86 -10.56
CA ASN A 230 0.43 18.41 -9.40
C ASN A 230 1.94 18.61 -9.62
N GLU A 231 2.46 18.37 -10.82
CA GLU A 231 3.90 18.28 -11.09
C GLU A 231 4.67 19.53 -10.63
N GLU A 232 4.18 20.72 -10.96
CA GLU A 232 4.82 21.99 -10.58
C GLU A 232 4.92 22.20 -9.06
N ASN A 233 3.99 21.63 -8.30
CA ASN A 233 4.07 21.66 -6.84
C ASN A 233 4.97 20.55 -6.30
N LEU A 234 4.94 19.36 -6.90
CA LEU A 234 5.80 18.24 -6.51
C LEU A 234 7.29 18.55 -6.72
N LYS A 235 7.65 19.29 -7.79
CA LYS A 235 9.03 19.76 -8.03
C LYS A 235 9.61 20.54 -6.85
N LYS A 236 8.78 21.29 -6.13
CA LYS A 236 9.18 22.11 -4.96
C LYS A 236 9.48 21.27 -3.72
N HIS A 237 9.10 20.00 -3.72
CA HIS A 237 9.25 19.07 -2.60
C HIS A 237 10.32 18.00 -2.85
N THR A 238 11.38 18.42 -3.53
CA THR A 238 12.56 17.61 -3.82
C THR A 238 13.72 18.08 -2.94
N ALA A 239 14.53 17.14 -2.46
CA ALA A 239 15.70 17.42 -1.63
C ALA A 239 16.97 16.77 -2.21
N LYS A 240 18.13 17.32 -1.83
CA LYS A 240 19.43 16.69 -2.09
C LYS A 240 19.42 15.24 -1.58
N LYS A 241 19.91 14.30 -2.38
CA LYS A 241 19.94 12.85 -2.08
C LYS A 241 18.56 12.20 -1.91
N GLN A 242 17.45 12.87 -2.22
CA GLN A 242 16.14 12.22 -2.32
C GLN A 242 15.97 11.62 -3.72
N LEU A 243 15.63 10.34 -3.84
CA LEU A 243 15.45 9.68 -5.15
C LEU A 243 14.14 10.12 -5.83
N GLY A 244 13.10 10.36 -5.05
CA GLY A 244 11.80 10.74 -5.58
C GLY A 244 10.68 10.59 -4.57
N ILE A 245 9.47 10.46 -5.12
CA ILE A 245 8.22 10.21 -4.39
C ILE A 245 7.54 9.01 -5.06
N LEU A 246 7.45 7.89 -4.34
CA LEU A 246 6.69 6.71 -4.75
C LEU A 246 5.22 6.94 -4.37
N PHE A 247 4.39 7.23 -5.36
CA PHE A 247 2.94 7.25 -5.17
C PHE A 247 2.38 5.85 -5.32
N GLU A 248 1.51 5.46 -4.40
CA GLU A 248 0.80 4.19 -4.40
C GLU A 248 -0.71 4.44 -4.34
N ASN A 249 -1.42 3.65 -5.14
CA ASN A 249 -2.85 3.47 -5.09
C ASN A 249 -3.20 1.99 -4.88
N ASN A 250 -4.17 1.70 -4.03
CA ASN A 250 -4.75 0.40 -3.77
C ASN A 250 -6.29 0.54 -3.69
N ILE A 251 -7.01 0.11 -4.74
CA ILE A 251 -8.48 0.23 -4.84
C ILE A 251 -9.06 -1.14 -5.15
N ASN A 252 -10.18 -1.45 -4.50
CA ASN A 252 -11.03 -2.57 -4.88
C ASN A 252 -12.14 -2.11 -5.82
N GLY A 253 -12.45 -2.93 -6.81
CA GLY A 253 -13.57 -2.71 -7.72
C GLY A 253 -14.32 -4.01 -7.99
N VAL A 254 -15.47 -3.92 -8.62
CA VAL A 254 -16.22 -5.07 -9.15
C VAL A 254 -16.05 -5.10 -10.65
N VAL A 255 -15.79 -6.27 -11.21
CA VAL A 255 -15.80 -6.48 -12.65
C VAL A 255 -16.85 -7.49 -13.06
N TYR A 256 -17.48 -7.25 -14.19
CA TYR A 256 -18.36 -8.19 -14.88
C TYR A 256 -17.70 -8.56 -16.18
N ASP A 257 -17.37 -9.83 -16.38
CA ASP A 257 -16.81 -10.28 -17.65
C ASP A 257 -17.92 -10.38 -18.69
N GLU A 258 -18.22 -9.25 -19.35
CA GLU A 258 -19.27 -9.14 -20.38
C GLU A 258 -19.09 -10.13 -21.55
N SER A 259 -17.91 -10.75 -21.70
CA SER A 259 -17.66 -11.79 -22.70
C SER A 259 -18.12 -13.20 -22.27
N SER A 260 -18.48 -13.38 -20.99
CA SER A 260 -19.03 -14.62 -20.45
C SER A 260 -20.53 -14.73 -20.77
N LEU A 261 -20.98 -15.94 -21.13
CA LEU A 261 -22.40 -16.28 -21.32
C LEU A 261 -23.24 -16.03 -20.05
N ASN A 262 -22.62 -16.14 -18.86
CA ASN A 262 -23.19 -15.81 -17.56
C ASN A 262 -22.14 -14.99 -16.78
N PRO A 263 -22.15 -13.64 -16.89
CA PRO A 263 -21.16 -12.81 -16.23
C PRO A 263 -21.44 -12.71 -14.72
N GLU A 264 -20.68 -13.46 -13.93
CA GLU A 264 -20.71 -13.31 -12.47
C GLU A 264 -19.82 -12.13 -12.03
N PRO A 265 -20.30 -11.28 -11.09
CA PRO A 265 -19.48 -10.22 -10.52
C PRO A 265 -18.26 -10.79 -9.80
N LYS A 266 -17.10 -10.20 -10.05
CA LYS A 266 -15.85 -10.51 -9.34
C LYS A 266 -15.30 -9.27 -8.67
N ILE A 267 -15.01 -9.35 -7.38
CA ILE A 267 -14.26 -8.30 -6.69
C ILE A 267 -12.78 -8.47 -7.08
N ILE A 268 -12.14 -7.36 -7.45
CA ILE A 268 -10.75 -7.31 -7.89
C ILE A 268 -10.03 -6.21 -7.12
N ASN A 269 -8.80 -6.51 -6.70
CA ASN A 269 -7.87 -5.52 -6.18
C ASN A 269 -6.97 -4.96 -7.30
N CYS A 270 -6.89 -3.64 -7.39
CA CYS A 270 -5.95 -2.95 -8.26
C CYS A 270 -4.97 -2.12 -7.42
N ARG A 271 -3.73 -2.59 -7.33
CA ARG A 271 -2.61 -1.87 -6.75
C ARG A 271 -1.72 -1.30 -7.84
N GLY A 272 -1.67 0.03 -7.92
CA GLY A 272 -0.76 0.76 -8.80
C GLY A 272 0.26 1.56 -8.03
N ALA A 273 1.41 1.79 -8.64
CA ALA A 273 2.40 2.70 -8.09
C ALA A 273 3.15 3.44 -9.21
N THR A 274 3.60 4.65 -8.93
CA THR A 274 4.42 5.44 -9.85
C THR A 274 5.52 6.11 -9.05
N LEU A 275 6.77 6.00 -9.50
CA LEU A 275 7.90 6.67 -8.88
C LEU A 275 8.18 8.00 -9.60
N TYR A 276 7.73 9.09 -9.00
CA TYR A 276 8.02 10.43 -9.46
C TYR A 276 9.44 10.84 -9.07
N CYS A 277 10.32 10.99 -10.07
CA CYS A 277 11.70 11.43 -9.88
C CYS A 277 11.92 12.84 -10.40
N HIS A 278 12.74 13.61 -9.69
CA HIS A 278 13.25 14.88 -10.20
C HIS A 278 14.51 14.67 -11.05
N LYS A 279 15.17 15.74 -11.46
CA LYS A 279 16.45 15.63 -12.18
C LYS A 279 17.52 15.05 -11.24
N LEU A 280 17.83 13.78 -11.41
CA LEU A 280 18.85 13.06 -10.65
C LEU A 280 20.23 13.15 -11.34
N GLY A 281 21.29 12.96 -10.56
CA GLY A 281 22.63 12.70 -11.10
C GLY A 281 22.70 11.33 -11.77
N SER A 282 23.77 11.05 -12.52
CA SER A 282 23.95 9.77 -13.23
C SER A 282 23.92 8.55 -12.30
N GLU A 283 24.58 8.66 -11.15
CA GLU A 283 24.62 7.62 -10.12
C GLU A 283 23.21 7.28 -9.60
N ASP A 284 22.45 8.30 -9.19
CA ASP A 284 21.09 8.15 -8.65
C ASP A 284 20.10 7.70 -9.73
N THR A 285 20.30 8.15 -10.98
CA THR A 285 19.50 7.69 -12.13
C THR A 285 19.68 6.19 -12.34
N ASN A 286 20.92 5.69 -12.31
CA ASN A 286 21.21 4.26 -12.46
C ASN A 286 20.63 3.46 -11.29
N LEU A 287 20.75 3.97 -10.06
CA LEU A 287 20.15 3.36 -8.89
C LEU A 287 18.64 3.20 -9.05
N VAL A 288 17.93 4.27 -9.43
CA VAL A 288 16.48 4.24 -9.65
C VAL A 288 16.11 3.29 -10.79
N HIS A 289 16.82 3.34 -11.92
CA HIS A 289 16.55 2.48 -13.08
C HIS A 289 16.64 0.98 -12.71
N ASN A 290 17.56 0.61 -11.82
CA ASN A 290 17.74 -0.78 -11.38
C ASN A 290 16.77 -1.18 -10.25
N MET A 291 16.43 -0.24 -9.37
CA MET A 291 15.60 -0.48 -8.20
C MET A 291 14.11 -0.48 -8.54
N ALA A 292 13.66 0.55 -9.26
CA ALA A 292 12.25 0.87 -9.37
C ALA A 292 11.43 -0.24 -10.05
N PRO A 293 11.88 -0.88 -11.17
CA PRO A 293 11.14 -1.98 -11.80
C PRO A 293 10.88 -3.18 -10.89
N LYS A 294 11.75 -3.42 -9.89
CA LYS A 294 11.57 -4.50 -8.91
C LYS A 294 10.59 -4.13 -7.79
N LEU A 295 10.41 -2.84 -7.53
CA LEU A 295 9.41 -2.29 -6.62
C LEU A 295 8.03 -2.16 -7.26
N ALA A 296 7.85 -2.54 -8.53
CA ALA A 296 6.54 -2.58 -9.17
C ALA A 296 5.57 -3.49 -8.40
N SER A 297 4.28 -3.40 -8.74
CA SER A 297 3.23 -4.16 -8.05
C SER A 297 3.60 -5.65 -7.91
N GLN A 298 3.29 -6.22 -6.75
CA GLN A 298 3.57 -7.61 -6.39
C GLN A 298 2.27 -8.33 -6.00
N GLY A 299 2.09 -9.53 -6.55
CA GLY A 299 0.92 -10.37 -6.27
C GLY A 299 0.94 -10.88 -4.84
N VAL A 300 -0.23 -10.91 -4.23
CA VAL A 300 -0.41 -11.38 -2.86
C VAL A 300 -0.58 -12.89 -2.77
N LEU A 301 -1.31 -13.47 -3.74
CA LEU A 301 -1.46 -14.91 -3.92
C LEU A 301 -0.41 -15.37 -4.94
#